data_AF-A0A804RGU9-F1
#
_entry.id   AF-A0A804RGU9-F1
#
_cell.length_a   1.000
_cell.length_b   1.000
_cell.length_c   1.000
_cell.angle_alpha   90.00
_cell.angle_beta   90.00
_cell.angle_gamma   90.00
#
_symmetry.space_group_name_H-M   'P 1'
#
loop_
_entity.id
_entity.type
_entity.pdbx_description
1 polymer ?
#
loop_
_entity_poly.entity_id
_entity_poly.type
_entity_poly.pdbx_seq_one_letter_code
_entity_poly.pdbx_strand_id
1 'polypeptide(L)'
;MESSDLEKGLVNAIQDLYDVVHHEAFLVDMSGHIEDWDQINLARAEGRLFNKLKWPNDLKLKYLIKRLYSLLTIKESAAIVPKNLEARRRLHFFTNSLFMEMPVARPVSEMVSFSVFTPYYSEIVLYNMAELQKKNEDGITTLFYLQKIYPGLGFTSFYFP
;
A
#
# COMPACT_ATOMS: atom_id res chain seq x y z
N MET A 1 -45.54 13.12 17.25
CA MET A 1 -44.94 12.05 18.07
C MET A 1 -43.94 11.24 17.27
N GLU A 2 -44.28 10.81 16.05
CA GLU A 2 -43.41 9.97 15.19
C GLU A 2 -41.98 10.50 15.01
N SER A 3 -41.78 11.82 14.88
CA SER A 3 -40.43 12.37 14.70
C SER A 3 -39.48 12.09 15.88
N SER A 4 -39.99 12.15 17.12
CA SER A 4 -39.15 11.95 18.31
C SER A 4 -38.75 10.49 18.51
N ASP A 5 -39.64 9.55 18.18
CA ASP A 5 -39.34 8.12 18.29
C ASP A 5 -38.37 7.68 17.20
N LEU A 6 -38.51 8.24 15.98
CA LEU A 6 -37.55 8.05 14.89
C LEU A 6 -36.17 8.62 15.22
N GLU A 7 -36.10 9.79 15.86
CA GLU A 7 -34.83 10.38 16.31
C GLU A 7 -34.12 9.48 17.34
N LYS A 8 -34.85 8.98 18.35
CA LYS A 8 -34.29 8.05 19.34
C LYS A 8 -33.83 6.74 18.70
N GLY A 9 -34.65 6.18 17.80
CA GLY A 9 -34.30 4.96 17.07
C GLY A 9 -33.06 5.14 16.19
N LEU A 10 -32.92 6.29 15.54
CA LEU A 10 -31.75 6.64 14.74
C LEU A 10 -30.49 6.77 15.59
N VAL A 11 -30.57 7.49 16.72
CA VAL A 11 -29.43 7.64 17.63
C VAL A 11 -28.96 6.27 18.11
N ASN A 12 -29.88 5.40 18.52
CA ASN A 12 -29.56 4.03 18.93
C ASN A 12 -28.90 3.23 17.80
N ALA A 13 -29.46 3.28 16.59
CA ALA A 13 -28.90 2.57 15.44
C ALA A 13 -27.48 3.05 15.05
N ILE A 14 -27.21 4.36 15.20
CA ILE A 14 -25.87 4.91 14.95
C ILE A 14 -24.90 4.50 16.07
N GLN A 15 -25.35 4.45 17.31
CA GLN A 15 -24.55 3.96 18.44
C GLN A 15 -24.21 2.46 18.24
N ASP A 16 -25.20 1.65 17.88
CA ASP A 16 -25.01 0.22 17.57
C ASP A 16 -24.01 0.04 16.40
N LEU A 17 -24.16 0.82 15.33
CA LEU A 17 -23.24 0.79 14.19
C LEU A 17 -21.82 1.18 14.60
N TYR A 18 -21.68 2.23 15.41
CA TYR A 18 -20.40 2.66 15.94
C TYR A 18 -19.75 1.55 16.76
N ASP A 19 -20.51 0.84 17.59
CA ASP A 19 -20.01 -0.27 18.39
C ASP A 19 -19.50 -1.43 17.53
N VAL A 20 -20.22 -1.80 16.47
CA VAL A 20 -19.77 -2.83 15.52
C VAL A 20 -18.46 -2.43 14.84
N VAL A 21 -18.39 -1.21 14.29
CA VAL A 21 -17.19 -0.73 13.59
C VAL A 21 -16.00 -0.63 14.55
N HIS A 22 -16.21 -0.17 15.77
CA HIS A 22 -15.13 0.01 16.74
C HIS A 22 -14.54 -1.31 17.23
N HIS A 23 -15.36 -2.38 17.30
CA HIS A 23 -14.85 -3.71 17.61
C HIS A 23 -13.94 -4.25 16.50
N GLU A 24 -14.21 -3.92 15.23
CA GLU A 24 -13.41 -4.37 14.07
C GLU A 24 -12.19 -3.47 13.80
N ALA A 25 -12.30 -2.17 14.07
CA ALA A 25 -11.30 -1.15 13.71
C ALA A 25 -10.04 -1.13 14.60
N PHE A 26 -9.95 -1.97 15.65
CA PHE A 26 -8.78 -2.07 16.51
C PHE A 26 -7.46 -2.41 15.78
N LEU A 27 -7.52 -2.77 14.49
CA LEU A 27 -6.36 -3.00 13.64
C LEU A 27 -5.75 -1.73 13.04
N VAL A 28 -6.44 -0.60 13.08
CA VAL A 28 -5.91 0.68 12.55
C VAL A 28 -5.01 1.30 13.62
N ASP A 29 -3.82 1.74 13.24
CA ASP A 29 -2.86 2.41 14.13
C ASP A 29 -3.53 3.65 14.77
N MET A 30 -4.00 3.48 16.00
CA MET A 30 -4.76 4.49 16.75
C MET A 30 -3.86 5.43 17.55
N SER A 31 -2.53 5.28 17.45
CA SER A 31 -1.57 5.99 18.31
C SER A 31 -1.68 7.52 18.24
N GLY A 32 -2.02 8.07 17.07
CA GLY A 32 -2.11 9.53 16.86
C GLY A 32 -3.37 10.21 17.42
N HIS A 33 -4.41 9.46 17.81
CA HIS A 33 -5.73 10.02 18.15
C HIS A 33 -6.27 9.54 19.50
N ILE A 34 -5.42 9.00 20.37
CA ILE A 34 -5.84 8.39 21.66
C ILE A 34 -6.70 9.37 22.49
N GLU A 35 -6.32 10.66 22.55
CA GLU A 35 -7.07 11.66 23.31
C GLU A 35 -8.48 11.90 22.75
N ASP A 36 -8.62 11.93 21.43
CA ASP A 36 -9.93 12.05 20.77
C ASP A 36 -10.80 10.83 21.10
N TRP A 37 -10.22 9.63 21.14
CA TRP A 37 -10.92 8.39 21.47
C TRP A 37 -11.42 8.36 22.92
N ASP A 38 -10.63 8.84 23.88
CA ASP A 38 -11.03 8.90 25.29
C ASP A 38 -12.25 9.82 25.47
N GLN A 39 -12.31 10.94 24.74
CA GLN A 39 -13.47 11.83 24.77
C GLN A 39 -14.73 11.19 24.18
N ILE A 40 -14.58 10.37 23.14
CA ILE A 40 -15.69 9.64 22.54
C ILE A 40 -16.17 8.51 23.47
N ASN A 41 -15.25 7.79 24.10
CA ASN A 41 -15.58 6.75 25.08
C ASN A 41 -16.26 7.34 26.33
N LEU A 42 -15.79 8.49 26.82
CA LEU A 42 -16.45 9.23 27.90
C LEU A 42 -17.86 9.68 27.47
N ALA A 43 -17.98 10.22 26.26
CA ALA A 43 -19.27 10.63 25.70
C ALA A 43 -20.26 9.46 25.56
N ARG A 44 -19.76 8.25 25.30
CA ARG A 44 -20.54 7.01 25.29
C ARG A 44 -20.99 6.64 26.70
N ALA A 45 -20.08 6.65 27.68
CA ALA A 45 -20.39 6.30 29.07
C ALA A 45 -21.43 7.24 29.70
N GLU A 46 -21.39 8.52 29.34
CA GLU A 46 -22.38 9.51 29.74
C GLU A 46 -23.70 9.44 28.94
N GLY A 47 -23.78 8.59 27.91
CA GLY A 47 -24.92 8.50 27.01
C GLY A 47 -25.15 9.78 26.19
N ARG A 48 -24.13 10.65 26.05
CA ARG A 48 -24.18 11.88 25.24
C ARG A 48 -23.78 11.67 23.78
N LEU A 49 -23.27 10.48 23.45
CA LEU A 49 -22.76 10.15 22.13
C LEU A 49 -23.86 10.27 21.07
N PHE A 50 -23.65 11.14 20.08
CA PHE A 50 -24.63 11.44 19.02
C PHE A 50 -26.00 11.96 19.50
N ASN A 51 -26.15 12.43 20.75
CA ASN A 51 -27.45 12.96 21.20
C ASN A 51 -27.88 14.22 20.42
N LYS A 52 -26.93 14.96 19.85
CA LYS A 52 -27.17 16.20 19.11
C LYS A 52 -26.80 16.05 17.64
N LEU A 53 -27.43 15.08 16.96
CA LEU A 53 -27.26 14.91 15.51
C LEU A 53 -27.89 16.09 14.77
N LYS A 54 -27.10 16.68 13.86
CA LYS A 54 -27.63 17.58 12.83
C LYS A 54 -28.05 16.71 11.65
N TRP A 55 -29.31 16.81 11.24
CA TRP A 55 -29.75 16.13 10.03
C TRP A 55 -28.88 16.56 8.84
N PRO A 56 -28.35 15.62 8.03
CA PRO A 56 -27.61 15.92 6.81
C PRO A 56 -28.47 16.71 5.83
N ASN A 57 -28.39 18.04 5.92
CA ASN A 57 -28.95 18.95 4.93
C ASN A 57 -28.00 19.10 3.73
N ASP A 58 -26.69 18.90 3.97
CA ASP A 58 -25.65 19.02 2.95
C ASP A 58 -25.68 17.86 1.96
N LEU A 59 -25.59 18.19 0.67
CA LEU A 59 -25.52 17.21 -0.42
C LEU A 59 -24.33 16.25 -0.27
N LYS A 60 -23.19 16.76 0.19
CA LYS A 60 -21.98 15.95 0.44
C LYS A 60 -22.23 14.89 1.53
N LEU A 61 -22.86 15.27 2.65
CA LEU A 61 -23.16 14.33 3.73
C LEU A 61 -24.19 13.28 3.31
N LYS A 62 -25.24 13.68 2.57
CA LYS A 62 -26.21 12.72 2.00
C LYS A 62 -25.53 11.70 1.08
N TYR A 63 -24.57 12.14 0.27
CA TYR A 63 -23.78 11.24 -0.58
C TYR A 63 -22.92 10.29 0.25
N LEU A 64 -22.24 10.78 1.29
CA LEU A 64 -21.43 9.95 2.17
C LEU A 64 -22.28 8.90 2.91
N ILE A 65 -23.46 9.27 3.40
CA ILE A 65 -24.39 8.34 4.06
C ILE A 65 -24.89 7.30 3.07
N LYS A 66 -25.27 7.72 1.86
CA LYS A 66 -25.68 6.78 0.79
C LYS A 66 -24.54 5.82 0.45
N ARG A 67 -23.30 6.33 0.35
CA ARG A 67 -22.10 5.51 0.12
C ARG A 67 -21.85 4.54 1.26
N LEU A 68 -21.95 4.97 2.52
CA LEU A 68 -21.79 4.13 3.69
C LEU A 68 -22.84 3.02 3.73
N TYR A 69 -24.11 3.38 3.51
CA TYR A 69 -25.20 2.41 3.40
C TYR A 69 -24.94 1.39 2.30
N SER A 70 -24.51 1.83 1.11
CA SER A 70 -24.13 0.91 0.04
C SER A 70 -22.99 -0.01 0.48
N LEU A 71 -21.94 0.52 1.10
CA LEU A 71 -20.80 -0.29 1.59
C LEU A 71 -21.24 -1.36 2.58
N LEU A 72 -22.11 -1.01 3.54
CA LEU A 72 -22.62 -1.95 4.55
C LEU A 72 -23.61 -2.97 3.96
N THR A 73 -24.33 -2.61 2.90
CA THR A 73 -25.37 -3.46 2.30
C THR A 73 -24.86 -4.34 1.17
N ILE A 74 -23.66 -4.07 0.63
CA ILE A 74 -23.05 -4.90 -0.41
C ILE A 74 -22.79 -6.31 0.15
N LYS A 75 -23.70 -7.23 -0.20
CA LYS A 75 -23.67 -8.65 0.20
C LYS A 75 -22.45 -9.43 -0.35
N GLU A 76 -21.79 -8.89 -1.37
CA GLU A 76 -20.88 -9.67 -2.23
C GLU A 76 -19.39 -9.50 -1.89
N SER A 77 -19.06 -8.89 -0.75
CA SER A 77 -17.70 -8.45 -0.42
C SER A 77 -16.62 -9.55 -0.45
N ALA A 78 -16.98 -10.83 -0.27
CA ALA A 78 -16.00 -11.92 -0.35
C ALA A 78 -15.70 -12.38 -1.79
N ALA A 79 -16.57 -12.10 -2.76
CA ALA A 79 -16.45 -12.62 -4.13
C ALA A 79 -15.57 -11.74 -5.04
N ILE A 80 -15.31 -10.49 -4.67
CA ILE A 80 -14.61 -9.49 -5.53
C ILE A 80 -13.08 -9.55 -5.32
N VAL A 81 -12.54 -10.62 -4.73
CA VAL A 81 -11.08 -10.80 -4.67
C VAL A 81 -10.62 -11.47 -5.97
N PRO A 82 -9.72 -10.85 -6.76
CA PRO A 82 -9.23 -11.47 -7.98
C PRO A 82 -8.56 -12.82 -7.69
N LYS A 83 -8.90 -13.86 -8.44
CA LYS A 83 -8.27 -15.18 -8.29
C LYS A 83 -6.77 -15.17 -8.66
N ASN A 84 -6.37 -14.27 -9.55
CA ASN A 84 -4.98 -14.15 -10.01
C ASN A 84 -4.12 -13.51 -8.91
N LEU A 85 -3.05 -14.20 -8.53
CA LEU A 85 -2.13 -13.77 -7.49
C LEU A 85 -1.40 -12.45 -7.84
N GLU A 86 -1.00 -12.27 -9.10
CA GLU A 86 -0.33 -11.06 -9.57
C GLU A 86 -1.29 -9.86 -9.57
N ALA A 87 -2.55 -10.07 -9.97
CA ALA A 87 -3.56 -9.02 -9.89
C ALA A 87 -3.81 -8.57 -8.44
N ARG A 88 -3.89 -9.53 -7.49
CA ARG A 88 -3.98 -9.23 -6.06
C ARG A 88 -2.77 -8.47 -5.55
N ARG A 89 -1.56 -8.90 -5.91
CA ARG A 89 -0.30 -8.24 -5.53
C ARG A 89 -0.27 -6.79 -6.04
N ARG A 90 -0.64 -6.57 -7.29
CA ARG A 90 -0.70 -5.23 -7.90
C ARG A 90 -1.75 -4.33 -7.27
N LEU A 91 -2.95 -4.84 -7.01
CA LEU A 91 -3.98 -4.07 -6.30
C LEU A 91 -3.56 -3.72 -4.88
N HIS A 92 -2.96 -4.67 -4.15
CA HIS A 92 -2.44 -4.43 -2.81
C HIS A 92 -1.35 -3.36 -2.81
N PHE A 93 -0.40 -3.45 -3.76
CA PHE A 93 0.63 -2.44 -3.91
C PHE A 93 0.03 -1.06 -4.23
N PHE A 94 -0.95 -1.01 -5.13
CA PHE A 94 -1.66 0.23 -5.48
C PHE A 94 -2.42 0.83 -4.29
N THR A 95 -3.18 0.02 -3.54
CA THR A 95 -3.93 0.51 -2.38
C THR A 95 -3.01 1.03 -1.30
N ASN A 96 -1.87 0.36 -1.06
CA ASN A 96 -0.88 0.85 -0.12
C ASN A 96 -0.22 2.13 -0.65
N SER A 97 0.08 2.21 -1.94
CA SER A 97 0.73 3.40 -2.51
C SER A 97 -0.13 4.66 -2.45
N LEU A 98 -1.47 4.55 -2.33
CA LEU A 98 -2.36 5.70 -2.10
C LEU A 98 -2.13 6.37 -0.72
N PHE A 99 -1.64 5.62 0.26
CA PHE A 99 -1.39 6.10 1.62
C PHE A 99 0.10 6.10 1.99
N MET A 100 0.97 5.77 1.04
CA MET A 100 2.41 5.84 1.25
C MET A 100 2.86 7.30 1.27
N GLU A 101 3.63 7.65 2.29
CA GLU A 101 4.38 8.90 2.27
C GLU A 101 5.49 8.81 1.21
N MET A 102 5.59 9.84 0.38
CA MET A 102 6.61 9.89 -0.66
C MET A 102 7.99 10.09 0.01
N PRO A 103 8.94 9.17 -0.13
CA PRO A 103 10.26 9.35 0.46
C PRO A 103 10.97 10.53 -0.18
N VAL A 104 11.79 11.22 0.61
CA VAL A 104 12.63 12.31 0.11
C VAL A 104 13.59 11.77 -0.95
N ALA A 105 13.62 12.43 -2.11
CA ALA A 105 14.51 12.06 -3.19
C ALA A 105 15.98 12.21 -2.74
N ARG A 106 16.75 11.13 -2.87
CA ARG A 106 18.19 11.16 -2.64
C ARG A 106 18.89 11.99 -3.72
N PRO A 107 20.01 12.67 -3.40
CA PRO A 107 20.77 13.40 -4.39
C PRO A 107 21.29 12.46 -5.48
N VAL A 108 21.43 12.97 -6.70
CA VAL A 108 21.87 12.19 -7.87
C VAL A 108 23.23 11.53 -7.65
N SER A 109 24.10 12.14 -6.83
CA SER A 109 25.41 11.58 -6.46
C SER A 109 25.35 10.27 -5.67
N GLU A 110 24.22 9.99 -5.01
CA GLU A 110 23.98 8.73 -4.28
C GLU A 110 23.19 7.70 -5.09
N MET A 111 22.70 8.07 -6.27
CA MET A 111 21.95 7.14 -7.10
C MET A 111 22.89 6.07 -7.64
N VAL A 112 22.48 4.81 -7.51
CA VAL A 112 23.15 3.71 -8.20
C VAL A 112 22.94 3.93 -9.70
N SER A 113 24.02 4.17 -10.43
CA SER A 113 23.96 4.29 -11.88
C SER A 113 23.56 2.94 -12.47
N PHE A 114 22.32 2.84 -12.95
CA PHE A 114 21.91 1.71 -13.78
C PHE A 114 22.10 2.12 -15.24
N SER A 115 22.96 1.40 -15.95
CA SER A 115 23.01 1.47 -17.40
C SER A 115 22.17 0.32 -17.94
N VAL A 116 21.13 0.66 -18.69
CA VAL A 116 20.45 -0.35 -19.52
C VAL A 116 21.20 -0.37 -20.82
N PHE A 117 22.25 -1.20 -20.91
CA PHE A 117 22.80 -1.55 -22.21
C PHE A 117 21.73 -2.35 -22.94
N THR A 118 21.01 -1.70 -23.85
CA THR A 118 20.28 -2.41 -24.88
C THR A 118 21.31 -3.03 -25.80
N PRO A 119 21.47 -4.37 -25.80
CA PRO A 119 22.47 -5.02 -26.64
C PRO A 119 22.19 -4.68 -28.10
N TYR A 120 23.24 -4.58 -28.91
CA TYR A 120 23.06 -4.53 -30.35
C TYR A 120 22.50 -5.88 -30.83
N TYR A 121 21.80 -5.89 -31.97
CA TYR A 121 21.15 -7.09 -32.50
C TYR A 121 22.07 -8.32 -32.42
N SER A 122 21.61 -9.37 -31.71
CA SER A 122 22.33 -10.64 -31.45
C SER A 122 23.61 -10.57 -30.61
N GLU A 123 23.89 -9.46 -29.93
CA GLU A 123 25.02 -9.33 -29.01
C GLU A 123 24.83 -10.22 -27.78
N ILE A 124 25.89 -10.96 -27.42
CA ILE A 124 25.93 -11.82 -26.24
C ILE A 124 26.20 -10.95 -25.01
N VAL A 125 25.21 -10.84 -24.14
CA VAL A 125 25.32 -10.12 -22.86
C VAL A 125 25.38 -11.01 -21.63
N LEU A 126 24.97 -12.26 -21.77
CA LEU A 126 25.05 -13.26 -20.71
C LEU A 126 26.16 -14.23 -21.04
N TYR A 127 27.20 -14.23 -20.21
CA TYR A 127 28.32 -15.17 -20.32
C TYR A 127 28.27 -16.17 -19.16
N ASN A 128 28.50 -17.44 -19.46
CA ASN A 128 28.79 -18.41 -18.41
C ASN A 128 30.27 -18.32 -17.99
N MET A 129 30.62 -18.92 -16.85
CA MET A 129 32.01 -18.86 -16.35
C MET A 129 33.03 -19.53 -17.29
N ALA A 130 32.64 -20.57 -18.02
CA ALA A 130 33.53 -21.24 -18.96
C ALA A 130 33.87 -20.34 -20.16
N GLU A 131 32.90 -19.58 -20.67
CA GLU A 131 33.10 -18.59 -21.73
C GLU A 131 33.97 -17.43 -21.25
N LEU A 132 33.77 -16.96 -20.01
CA LEU A 132 34.60 -15.90 -19.42
C LEU A 132 36.06 -16.30 -19.22
N GLN A 133 36.32 -17.57 -18.95
CA GLN A 133 37.67 -18.13 -18.76
C GLN A 133 38.30 -18.68 -20.06
N LYS A 134 37.55 -18.70 -21.15
CA LYS A 134 38.06 -19.13 -22.46
C LYS A 134 39.11 -18.13 -22.94
N LYS A 135 40.27 -18.62 -23.35
CA LYS A 135 41.36 -17.81 -23.91
C LYS A 135 41.05 -17.45 -25.36
N ASN A 136 41.33 -16.19 -25.72
CA ASN A 136 41.35 -15.71 -27.10
C ASN A 136 42.66 -16.11 -27.80
N GLU A 137 42.83 -15.67 -29.05
CA GLU A 137 44.03 -15.92 -29.88
C GLU A 137 45.31 -15.36 -29.25
N ASP A 138 45.21 -14.28 -28.47
CA ASP A 138 46.32 -13.68 -27.72
C ASP A 138 46.63 -14.39 -26.39
N GLY A 139 45.86 -15.44 -26.05
CA GLY A 139 46.01 -16.19 -24.80
C GLY A 139 45.41 -15.51 -23.56
N ILE A 140 44.63 -14.43 -23.75
CA ILE A 140 43.98 -13.64 -22.70
C ILE A 140 42.52 -14.06 -22.55
N THR A 141 42.00 -14.07 -21.32
CA THR A 141 40.59 -14.39 -21.06
C THR A 141 39.72 -13.13 -21.01
N THR A 142 38.45 -13.25 -21.40
CA THR A 142 37.48 -12.14 -21.32
C THR A 142 37.38 -11.62 -19.90
N LEU A 143 37.36 -12.51 -18.89
CA LEU A 143 37.33 -12.13 -17.48
C LEU A 143 38.53 -11.26 -17.10
N PHE A 144 39.74 -11.65 -17.51
CA PHE A 144 40.95 -10.90 -17.22
C PHE A 144 40.93 -9.53 -17.90
N TYR A 145 40.47 -9.46 -19.15
CA TYR A 145 40.29 -8.19 -19.86
C TYR A 145 39.37 -7.26 -19.09
N LEU A 146 38.17 -7.74 -18.72
CA LEU A 146 37.17 -6.96 -17.98
C LEU A 146 37.68 -6.47 -16.62
N GLN A 147 38.38 -7.31 -15.86
CA GLN A 147 38.97 -6.93 -14.58
C GLN A 147 40.04 -5.84 -14.71
N LYS A 148 40.79 -5.83 -15.81
CA LYS A 148 41.86 -4.85 -16.04
C LYS A 148 41.33 -3.48 -16.42
N ILE A 149 40.24 -3.42 -17.18
CA ILE A 149 39.62 -2.14 -17.60
C ILE A 149 38.70 -1.55 -16.52
N TYR A 150 38.13 -2.37 -15.65
CA TYR A 150 37.26 -1.94 -14.54
C TYR A 150 37.77 -2.44 -13.19
N PRO A 151 38.92 -1.93 -12.70
CA PRO A 151 39.42 -2.26 -11.37
C PRO A 151 38.43 -1.77 -10.30
N GLY A 152 37.97 -2.66 -9.42
CA GLY A 152 37.11 -2.33 -8.28
C GLY A 152 35.62 -2.65 -8.47
N LEU A 153 35.16 -2.93 -9.69
CA LEU A 153 33.87 -3.60 -9.86
C LEU A 153 34.07 -5.02 -9.31
N GLY A 154 33.50 -5.33 -8.15
CA GLY A 154 33.61 -6.65 -7.54
C GLY A 154 32.90 -7.71 -8.38
N PHE A 155 33.51 -8.12 -9.50
CA PHE A 155 32.98 -9.16 -10.39
C PHE A 155 32.83 -10.51 -9.66
N THR A 156 33.48 -10.68 -8.50
CA THR A 156 33.29 -11.82 -7.60
C THR A 156 31.96 -11.81 -6.86
N SER A 157 31.31 -10.64 -6.72
CA SER A 157 30.08 -10.49 -5.94
C SER A 157 28.80 -10.48 -6.78
N PHE A 158 28.90 -10.47 -8.12
CA PHE A 158 27.74 -10.72 -8.96
C PHE A 158 27.47 -12.24 -8.95
N TYR A 159 26.78 -12.68 -7.90
CA TYR A 159 26.06 -13.95 -7.89
C TYR A 159 25.05 -13.89 -9.03
N PHE A 160 25.40 -14.44 -10.19
CA PHE A 160 24.43 -14.75 -11.23
C PHE A 160 23.64 -15.98 -10.76
N PRO A 161 22.31 -15.90 -10.63
CA PRO A 161 21.47 -17.03 -10.22
C PRO A 161 21.45 -18.15 -11.27
#